data_AF-A0A9P5PP79-F1
#
_entry.id   AF-A0A9P5PP79-F1
#
_cell.length_a   1.000
_cell.length_b   1.000
_cell.length_c   1.000
_cell.angle_alpha   90.00
_cell.angle_beta   90.00
_cell.angle_gamma   90.00
#
_symmetry.space_group_name_H-M   'P 1'
#
loop_
_entity.id
_entity.type
_entity.pdbx_description
1 polymer ?
#
loop_
_entity_poly.entity_id
_entity_poly.type
_entity_poly.pdbx_seq_one_letter_code
_entity_poly.pdbx_strand_id
1 'polypeptide(L)'
;LETASSKIRNSLPGYLPLYIGMPVVLRNKNIDTNLGITNGARGYLRSLDMSVDSNGFTFCTGALVEFPDSKVTLEGLPPRYFPIKPINWRFSTTVDDPIRGVINVQVIRSQLPIQPGFAVTGHSSQGQ
;
A
#
# COMPACT_ATOMS: atom_id res chain seq x y z
N LEU A 1 -14.30 17.79 13.80
CA LEU A 1 -14.36 16.32 14.00
C LEU A 1 -12.95 15.84 14.29
N GLU A 2 -12.63 15.63 15.56
CA GLU A 2 -11.35 15.10 16.02
C GLU A 2 -11.26 13.61 15.68
N THR A 3 -10.33 13.25 14.81
CA THR A 3 -10.01 11.86 14.51
C THR A 3 -9.16 11.30 15.65
N ALA A 4 -9.67 10.30 16.35
CA ALA A 4 -8.96 9.61 17.42
C ALA A 4 -7.63 9.04 16.90
N SER A 5 -6.51 9.64 17.32
CA SER A 5 -5.17 9.11 17.09
C SER A 5 -4.88 8.05 18.14
N SER A 6 -5.01 6.78 17.77
CA SER A 6 -4.57 5.67 18.61
C SER A 6 -3.04 5.68 18.72
N LYS A 7 -2.50 5.98 19.91
CA LYS A 7 -1.07 5.93 20.26
C LYS A 7 -0.53 4.49 20.26
N ILE A 8 -0.49 3.82 19.11
CA ILE A 8 0.16 2.51 18.96
C ILE A 8 1.53 2.75 18.30
N ARG A 9 2.62 2.49 19.05
CA ARG A 9 3.99 2.50 18.50
C ARG A 9 4.05 1.52 17.32
N ASN A 10 4.63 1.93 16.19
CA ASN A 10 4.70 1.20 14.92
C ASN A 10 3.36 1.00 14.17
N SER A 11 2.33 1.81 14.45
CA SER A 11 1.15 1.82 13.58
C SER A 11 1.45 2.53 12.26
N LEU A 12 1.24 1.82 11.15
CA LEU A 12 1.14 2.46 9.84
C LEU A 12 -0.06 3.42 9.86
N PRO A 13 0.05 4.63 9.30
CA PRO A 13 -1.05 5.58 9.30
C PRO A 13 -2.29 4.95 8.68
N GLY A 14 -3.45 5.13 9.33
CA GLY A 14 -4.73 4.58 8.86
C GLY A 14 -5.16 5.12 7.50
N TYR A 15 -4.55 6.24 7.08
CA TYR A 15 -4.75 6.87 5.78
C TYR A 15 -3.40 7.23 5.17
N LEU A 16 -3.15 6.78 3.94
CA LEU A 16 -1.97 7.10 3.17
C LEU A 16 -2.38 7.97 1.98
N PRO A 17 -2.20 9.31 2.03
CA PRO A 17 -2.54 10.15 0.91
C PRO A 17 -1.63 9.82 -0.27
N LEU A 18 -2.22 9.30 -1.34
CA LEU A 18 -1.58 9.10 -2.63
C LEU A 18 -2.06 10.20 -3.59
N TYR A 19 -1.17 10.72 -4.43
CA TYR A 19 -1.53 11.71 -5.45
C TYR A 19 -0.91 11.35 -6.80
N ILE A 20 -1.54 11.76 -7.90
CA ILE A 20 -1.03 11.50 -9.24
C ILE A 20 0.29 12.23 -9.46
N GLY A 21 1.31 11.51 -9.94
CA GLY A 21 2.68 11.97 -10.08
C GLY A 21 3.58 11.64 -8.89
N MET A 22 3.02 11.11 -7.80
CA MET A 22 3.80 10.76 -6.62
C MET A 22 4.78 9.61 -6.93
N PRO A 23 6.08 9.76 -6.60
CA PRO A 23 7.03 8.65 -6.56
C PRO A 23 6.58 7.60 -5.56
N VAL A 24 6.62 6.35 -5.99
CA VAL A 24 6.21 5.19 -5.20
C VAL A 24 7.26 4.09 -5.29
N VAL A 25 7.28 3.23 -4.28
CA VAL A 25 8.11 2.03 -4.24
C VAL A 25 7.19 0.82 -4.07
N LEU A 26 7.34 -0.19 -4.93
CA LEU A 26 6.65 -1.47 -4.77
C LEU A 26 7.19 -2.22 -3.54
N ARG A 27 6.31 -2.78 -2.73
CA ARG A 27 6.65 -3.46 -1.47
C ARG A 27 6.00 -4.84 -1.39
N ASN A 28 6.33 -5.58 -0.33
CA ASN A 28 5.83 -6.91 0.01
C ASN A 28 6.45 -8.04 -0.83
N LYS A 29 6.17 -8.12 -2.14
CA LYS A 29 6.65 -9.23 -2.97
C LYS A 29 6.94 -8.83 -4.40
N ASN A 30 7.71 -9.65 -5.10
CA ASN A 30 7.86 -9.57 -6.54
C ASN A 30 6.51 -9.91 -7.21
N ILE A 31 6.10 -9.09 -8.17
CA ILE A 31 4.92 -9.36 -9.00
C ILE A 31 5.36 -10.10 -10.25
N ASP A 32 6.35 -9.57 -10.97
CA ASP A 32 6.92 -10.19 -12.16
C ASP A 32 8.39 -9.78 -12.30
N THR A 33 9.31 -10.74 -12.13
CA THR A 33 10.75 -10.50 -12.20
C THR A 33 11.24 -10.28 -13.63
N ASN A 34 10.61 -10.91 -14.63
CA ASN A 34 11.03 -10.78 -16.03
C ASN A 34 10.69 -9.40 -16.59
N LEU A 35 9.60 -8.82 -16.10
CA LEU A 35 9.17 -7.48 -16.47
C LEU A 35 9.81 -6.39 -15.60
N GLY A 36 10.57 -6.74 -14.56
CA GLY A 36 11.17 -5.75 -13.64
C GLY A 36 10.18 -5.15 -12.64
N ILE A 37 9.04 -5.80 -12.40
CA ILE A 37 8.04 -5.41 -11.40
C ILE A 37 8.34 -6.18 -10.09
N THR A 38 9.42 -5.76 -9.44
CA THR A 38 9.98 -6.43 -8.25
C THR A 38 9.83 -5.60 -6.98
N ASN A 39 9.89 -6.25 -5.82
CA ASN A 39 9.93 -5.56 -4.54
C ASN A 39 11.12 -4.57 -4.52
N GLY A 40 10.84 -3.31 -4.19
CA GLY A 40 11.80 -2.21 -4.27
C GLY A 40 11.79 -1.45 -5.60
N ALA A 41 11.07 -1.91 -6.63
CA ALA A 41 10.94 -1.19 -7.88
C ALA A 41 10.33 0.19 -7.64
N ARG A 42 10.98 1.22 -8.18
CA ARG A 42 10.55 2.62 -8.07
C ARG A 42 9.71 3.00 -9.28
N GLY A 43 8.69 3.81 -9.04
CA GLY A 43 7.79 4.25 -10.09
C GLY A 43 7.08 5.54 -9.73
N TYR A 44 6.18 5.94 -10.62
CA TYR A 44 5.33 7.12 -10.45
C TYR A 44 3.87 6.71 -10.53
N LEU A 45 3.07 7.16 -9.58
CA LEU A 45 1.63 6.92 -9.61
C LEU A 45 0.99 7.71 -10.74
N ARG A 46 0.24 7.05 -11.62
CA ARG A 46 -0.37 7.66 -12.83
C ARG A 46 -1.89 7.68 -12.79
N SER A 47 -2.51 6.71 -12.13
CA SER A 47 -3.95 6.70 -11.88
C SER A 47 -4.29 5.99 -10.58
N LEU A 48 -5.44 6.32 -10.01
CA LEU A 48 -6.06 5.65 -8.87
C LEU A 48 -7.51 5.32 -9.21
N ASP A 49 -7.88 4.06 -9.00
CA ASP A 49 -9.26 3.63 -9.02
C ASP A 49 -9.76 3.61 -7.57
N MET A 50 -10.82 4.37 -7.32
CA MET A 50 -11.43 4.54 -6.00
C MET A 50 -12.86 4.03 -6.02
N SER A 51 -13.28 3.44 -4.91
CA SER A 51 -14.66 3.02 -4.67
C SER A 51 -15.11 3.48 -3.28
N VAL A 52 -16.41 3.38 -3.00
CA VAL A 52 -17.02 3.73 -1.71
C VAL A 52 -17.61 2.46 -1.10
N ASP A 53 -17.31 2.20 0.17
CA ASP A 53 -17.85 1.05 0.89
C ASP A 53 -19.29 1.29 1.39
N SER A 54 -19.90 0.28 2.01
CA SER A 54 -21.27 0.38 2.55
C SER A 54 -21.42 1.38 3.71
N ASN A 55 -20.31 1.84 4.28
CA ASN A 55 -20.29 2.82 5.37
C ASN A 55 -19.97 4.24 4.87
N GLY A 56 -19.80 4.43 3.56
CA GLY A 56 -19.49 5.73 2.95
C GLY A 56 -17.99 6.07 2.93
N PHE A 57 -17.10 5.13 3.26
CA PHE A 57 -15.66 5.36 3.22
C PHE A 57 -15.08 5.07 1.84
N THR A 58 -14.26 5.99 1.33
CA THR A 58 -13.53 5.79 0.07
C THR A 58 -12.33 4.88 0.27
N PHE A 59 -12.15 3.90 -0.61
CA PHE A 59 -11.00 3.02 -0.63
C PHE A 59 -10.48 2.81 -2.04
N CYS A 60 -9.21 2.45 -2.16
CA CYS A 60 -8.57 2.23 -3.46
C CYS A 60 -8.74 0.78 -3.92
N THR A 61 -9.26 0.58 -5.13
CA THR A 61 -9.45 -0.73 -5.77
C THR A 61 -8.33 -1.09 -6.73
N GLY A 62 -7.54 -0.11 -7.17
CA GLY A 62 -6.45 -0.30 -8.11
C GLY A 62 -5.66 0.97 -8.33
N ALA A 63 -4.42 0.82 -8.80
CA ALA A 63 -3.60 1.94 -9.22
C ALA A 63 -2.89 1.60 -10.51
N LEU A 64 -2.63 2.63 -11.33
CA LEU A 64 -1.73 2.51 -12.47
C LEU A 64 -0.40 3.16 -12.10
N VAL A 65 0.68 2.41 -12.17
CA VAL A 65 2.02 2.88 -11.82
C VAL A 65 2.93 2.75 -13.03
N GLU A 66 3.64 3.82 -13.36
CA GLU A 66 4.73 3.78 -14.33
C GLU A 66 6.01 3.35 -13.63
N PHE A 67 6.67 2.31 -14.13
CA PHE A 67 7.97 1.83 -13.66
C PHE A 67 9.04 2.13 -14.73
N PRO A 68 9.79 3.24 -14.63
CA PRO A 68 10.68 3.70 -15.69
C PRO A 68 11.73 2.68 -16.15
N ASP A 69 12.21 1.84 -15.22
CA ASP A 69 13.23 0.82 -15.42
C ASP A 69 12.64 -0.56 -15.84
N SER A 70 11.32 -0.67 -15.89
CA SER A 70 10.62 -1.88 -16.32
C SER A 70 10.63 -2.01 -17.84
N LYS A 71 10.51 -3.25 -18.33
CA LYS A 71 10.30 -3.55 -19.76
C LYS A 71 8.83 -3.83 -20.09
N VAL A 72 7.92 -3.62 -19.13
CA VAL A 72 6.53 -4.00 -19.32
C VAL A 72 5.86 -3.21 -20.44
N THR A 73 5.13 -3.91 -21.29
CA THR A 73 4.23 -3.34 -22.28
C THR A 73 2.95 -4.17 -22.24
N LEU A 74 1.85 -3.55 -21.83
CA LEU A 74 0.54 -4.19 -21.76
C LEU A 74 -0.34 -3.58 -22.84
N GLU A 75 -1.13 -4.41 -23.51
CA GLU A 75 -2.09 -3.95 -24.51
C GLU A 75 -3.07 -2.94 -23.89
N GLY A 76 -3.31 -1.83 -24.58
CA GLY A 76 -4.18 -0.75 -24.10
C GLY A 76 -3.56 0.18 -23.06
N LEU A 77 -2.28 -0.02 -22.68
CA LEU A 77 -1.56 0.87 -21.77
C LEU A 77 -0.29 1.44 -22.40
N PRO A 78 0.16 2.64 -21.97
CA PRO A 78 1.47 3.15 -22.36
C PRO A 78 2.59 2.19 -21.93
N PRO A 79 3.75 2.19 -22.62
CA PRO A 79 4.90 1.40 -22.20
C PRO A 79 5.28 1.73 -20.76
N ARG A 80 5.73 0.71 -20.01
CA ARG A 80 6.19 0.79 -18.61
C ARG A 80 5.09 0.99 -17.57
N TYR A 81 3.82 1.01 -17.98
CA TYR A 81 2.70 1.15 -17.07
C TYR A 81 2.23 -0.23 -16.62
N PHE A 82 1.97 -0.38 -15.33
CA PHE A 82 1.52 -1.63 -14.73
C PHE A 82 0.36 -1.41 -13.75
N PRO A 83 -0.72 -2.20 -13.85
CA PRO A 83 -1.82 -2.14 -12.90
C PRO A 83 -1.44 -2.83 -11.58
N ILE A 84 -1.51 -2.09 -10.49
CA ILE A 84 -1.28 -2.57 -9.13
C ILE A 84 -2.62 -2.80 -8.45
N LYS A 85 -2.83 -4.02 -7.97
CA LYS A 85 -4.04 -4.41 -7.22
C LYS A 85 -3.77 -4.44 -5.71
N PRO A 86 -4.78 -4.15 -4.87
CA PRO A 86 -4.68 -4.33 -3.44
C PRO A 86 -4.34 -5.78 -3.08
N ILE A 87 -3.55 -5.93 -2.02
CA ILE A 87 -3.23 -7.22 -1.42
C ILE A 87 -3.77 -7.26 0.01
N ASN A 88 -4.15 -8.47 0.44
CA ASN A 88 -4.56 -8.70 1.82
C ASN A 88 -3.35 -9.12 2.65
N TRP A 89 -3.19 -8.51 3.82
CA TRP A 89 -2.26 -8.97 4.83
C TRP A 89 -2.94 -9.04 6.19
N ARG A 90 -2.42 -9.91 7.06
CA ARG A 90 -3.00 -10.20 8.36
C ARG A 90 -1.98 -9.96 9.46
N PHE A 91 -2.45 -9.47 10.59
CA PHE A 91 -1.66 -9.43 11.82
C PHE A 91 -2.56 -9.69 13.03
N SER A 92 -2.00 -10.28 14.07
CA SER A 92 -2.70 -10.46 15.34
C SER A 92 -2.31 -9.37 16.31
N THR A 93 -3.28 -8.87 17.07
CA THR A 93 -3.06 -7.92 18.15
C THR A 93 -4.00 -8.23 19.32
N THR A 94 -3.71 -7.69 20.49
CA THR A 94 -4.56 -7.84 21.67
C THR A 94 -5.40 -6.59 21.85
N VAL A 95 -6.69 -6.76 22.10
CA VAL A 95 -7.63 -5.67 22.39
C VAL A 95 -8.22 -5.92 23.77
N ASP A 96 -8.37 -4.85 24.55
CA ASP A 96 -9.06 -4.92 25.83
C ASP A 96 -10.57 -4.87 25.58
N ASP A 97 -11.25 -5.98 25.87
CA ASP A 97 -12.71 -6.10 25.76
C ASP A 97 -13.35 -5.92 27.15
N PRO A 98 -14.31 -4.97 27.31
CA PRO A 98 -14.91 -4.67 28.61
C PRO A 98 -15.59 -5.87 29.32
N ILE A 99 -15.93 -6.93 28.58
CA ILE A 99 -16.65 -8.10 29.10
C ILE A 99 -15.72 -9.30 29.21
N ARG A 100 -14.80 -9.47 28.26
CA ARG A 100 -13.97 -10.66 28.10
C ARG A 100 -12.51 -10.47 28.55
N GLY A 101 -12.13 -9.25 28.95
CA GLY A 101 -10.75 -8.90 29.26
C GLY A 101 -9.88 -8.85 28.00
N VAL A 102 -8.58 -9.15 28.13
CA VAL A 102 -7.65 -9.09 27.00
C VAL A 102 -7.92 -10.24 26.02
N ILE A 103 -8.38 -9.90 24.82
CA ILE A 103 -8.65 -10.86 23.74
C ILE A 103 -7.64 -10.72 22.60
N ASN A 104 -7.26 -11.85 21.98
CA ASN A 104 -6.48 -11.83 20.75
C ASN A 104 -7.42 -11.68 19.55
N VAL A 105 -7.18 -10.66 18.73
CA VAL A 105 -7.92 -10.43 17.48
C VAL A 105 -6.98 -10.51 16.29
N GLN A 106 -7.48 -11.10 15.20
CA GLN A 106 -6.80 -11.08 13.92
C GLN A 106 -7.38 -9.95 13.06
N VAL A 107 -6.53 -9.03 12.64
CA VAL A 107 -6.88 -7.92 11.76
C VAL A 107 -6.44 -8.28 10.34
N ILE A 108 -7.35 -8.11 9.38
CA ILE A 108 -7.09 -8.25 7.95
C ILE A 108 -7.15 -6.85 7.32
N ARG A 109 -6.13 -6.48 6.56
CA ARG A 109 -6.10 -5.20 5.86
C ARG A 109 -5.84 -5.43 4.37
N SER A 110 -6.65 -4.78 3.54
CA SER A 110 -6.46 -4.70 2.09
C SER A 110 -5.84 -3.37 1.73
N GLN A 111 -4.70 -3.36 1.03
CA GLN A 111 -4.01 -2.14 0.64
C GLN A 111 -3.17 -2.36 -0.61
N LEU A 112 -2.99 -1.32 -1.43
CA LEU A 112 -2.01 -1.38 -2.52
C LEU A 112 -0.60 -1.64 -1.96
N PRO A 113 0.19 -2.56 -2.56
CA PRO A 113 1.54 -2.87 -2.12
C PRO A 113 2.56 -1.77 -2.49
N ILE A 114 2.23 -0.49 -2.32
CA ILE A 114 3.10 0.64 -2.64
C ILE A 114 3.28 1.57 -1.43
N GLN A 115 4.45 2.19 -1.33
CA GLN A 115 4.77 3.21 -0.32
C GLN A 115 5.24 4.50 -1.01
N PRO A 116 4.97 5.69 -0.46
CA PRO A 116 5.50 6.94 -0.99
C PRO A 116 7.03 6.92 -0.98
N GLY A 117 7.64 7.34 -2.09
CA GLY A 117 9.09 7.30 -2.30
C GLY A 117 9.87 8.49 -1.72
N PHE A 118 9.20 9.44 -1.05
CA PHE A 118 9.83 10.69 -0.59
C PHE A 118 10.60 10.59 0.75
N ALA A 119 10.35 9.56 1.57
CA ALA A 119 11.07 9.38 2.82
C ALA A 119 11.15 7.90 3.21
N VAL A 120 12.31 7.28 3.00
CA VAL A 120 12.68 6.03 3.69
C VAL A 120 13.20 6.45 5.05
N THR A 121 12.43 6.22 6.12
CA THR A 121 12.95 6.38 7.48
C THR A 121 14.13 5.41 7.66
N GLY A 122 15.29 5.90 8.12
CA GLY A 122 16.57 5.17 8.16
C GLY A 122 16.57 3.79 8.85
N HIS A 123 15.52 3.45 9.60
CA HIS A 123 15.30 2.13 10.20
C HIS A 123 14.91 1.03 9.20
N SER A 124 14.54 1.38 7.96
CA SER A 124 14.20 0.42 6.88
C SER A 124 15.34 0.19 5.87
N SER A 125 16.51 0.79 6.11
CA SER A 125 17.68 0.80 5.20
C SER A 125 18.91 0.11 5.78
N GLN A 126 18.78 -0.71 6.82
CA GLN A 126 19.89 -1.59 7.20
C GLN A 126 20.01 -2.71 6.15
N GLY A 127 20.91 -2.50 5.18
CA GLY A 127 21.31 -3.50 4.18
C GLY A 127 20.97 -3.19 2.72
N GLN A 128 20.82 -1.92 2.32
CA GLN A 128 21.06 -1.56 0.91
C GLN A 128 22.53 -1.23 0.70
#